data_AF-A0A957LRR7-F1
#
_entry.id   AF-A0A957LRR7-F1
#
_cell.length_a   1.000
_cell.length_b   1.000
_cell.length_c   1.000
_cell.angle_alpha   90.00
_cell.angle_beta   90.00
_cell.angle_gamma   90.00
#
_symmetry.space_group_name_H-M   'P 1'
#
loop_
_entity.id
_entity.type
_entity.pdbx_description
1 polymer ?
#
loop_
_entity_poly.entity_id
_entity_poly.type
_entity_poly.pdbx_seq_one_letter_code
_entity_poly.pdbx_strand_id
1 'polypeptide(L)'
;MMMGGSVACADCHGPDGRGGRQQMMMTSFTAPDIRWQTLTAADHGATDEHEEAGAMEHPPYTEATLKRAITQGVNPAGEPLAWPMPQWRMSDEDLNDLIGYLQTLE
;
A
#
# COMPACT_ATOMS: atom_id res chain seq x y z
N MET A 1 11.90 5.75 25.14
CA MET A 1 10.76 6.38 24.47
C MET A 1 11.27 7.29 23.35
N MET A 2 11.13 6.90 22.08
CA MET A 2 11.42 7.77 20.91
C MET A 2 10.12 8.34 20.34
N MET A 3 9.52 9.30 21.05
CA MET A 3 8.30 9.96 20.60
C MET A 3 8.62 10.92 19.45
N GLY A 4 8.58 10.42 18.21
CA GLY A 4 8.81 11.20 16.98
C GLY A 4 9.21 10.39 15.74
N GLY A 5 8.85 9.12 15.64
CA GLY A 5 9.22 8.26 14.51
C GLY A 5 8.24 8.41 13.35
N SER A 6 8.76 8.71 12.16
CA SER A 6 8.04 8.52 10.89
C SER A 6 7.45 7.11 10.84
N VAL A 7 6.15 6.96 10.54
CA VAL A 7 5.51 5.64 10.41
C VAL A 7 6.07 4.96 9.17
N ALA A 8 6.70 3.79 9.29
CA ALA A 8 7.23 3.04 8.17
C ALA A 8 6.12 2.24 7.47
N CYS A 9 6.34 1.86 6.21
CA CYS A 9 5.41 1.01 5.45
C CYS A 9 5.04 -0.27 6.23
N ALA A 10 6.04 -0.90 6.84
CA ALA A 10 5.89 -2.14 7.59
C ALA A 10 5.07 -1.99 8.90
N ASP A 11 4.94 -0.78 9.44
CA ASP A 11 4.13 -0.54 10.64
C ASP A 11 2.63 -0.74 10.35
N CYS A 12 2.20 -0.61 9.09
CA CYS A 12 0.83 -0.88 8.67
C CYS A 12 0.71 -2.12 7.79
N HIS A 13 1.65 -2.32 6.86
CA HIS A 13 1.60 -3.42 5.90
C HIS A 13 2.29 -4.70 6.37
N GLY A 14 2.86 -4.70 7.57
CA GLY A 14 3.66 -5.81 8.09
C GLY A 14 5.06 -5.87 7.48
N PRO A 15 5.99 -6.60 8.12
CA PRO A 15 7.37 -6.73 7.65
C PRO A 15 7.50 -7.45 6.30
N ASP A 16 6.49 -8.24 5.93
CA ASP A 16 6.36 -9.02 4.71
C ASP A 16 5.40 -8.40 3.69
N GLY A 17 4.84 -7.23 3.98
CA GLY A 17 3.96 -6.51 3.06
C GLY A 17 2.57 -7.12 2.89
N ARG A 18 2.19 -8.14 3.66
CA ARG A 18 0.89 -8.83 3.55
C ARG A 18 -0.32 -8.00 4.01
N GLY A 19 -0.07 -6.86 4.64
CA GLY A 19 -1.14 -6.07 5.22
C GLY A 19 -1.67 -6.66 6.53
N GLY A 20 -2.86 -6.23 6.91
CA GLY A 20 -3.56 -6.74 8.08
C GLY A 20 -4.32 -5.65 8.83
N ARG A 21 -5.06 -6.09 9.85
CA ARG A 21 -5.86 -5.18 10.68
C ARG A 21 -4.96 -4.41 11.64
N GLN A 22 -4.95 -3.11 11.47
CA GLN A 22 -4.21 -2.18 12.30
C GLN A 22 -5.15 -1.41 13.22
N GLN A 23 -4.68 -1.12 14.44
CA GLN A 23 -5.37 -0.26 15.39
C GLN A 23 -4.53 0.98 15.62
N MET A 24 -5.09 2.15 15.29
CA MET A 24 -4.45 3.43 15.55
C MET A 24 -5.38 4.28 16.41
N MET A 25 -4.98 4.50 17.66
CA MET A 25 -5.78 5.20 18.67
C MET A 25 -7.16 4.55 18.87
N MET A 26 -8.25 5.26 18.53
CA MET A 26 -9.63 4.80 18.66
C MET A 26 -10.22 4.26 17.35
N THR A 27 -9.40 4.14 16.29
CA THR A 27 -9.83 3.67 14.97
C THR A 27 -9.11 2.37 14.61
N SER A 28 -9.82 1.46 13.95
CA SER A 28 -9.23 0.30 13.29
C SER A 28 -9.40 0.42 11.78
N PHE A 29 -8.41 -0.03 11.02
CA PHE A 29 -8.46 -0.12 9.57
C PHE A 29 -7.67 -1.35 9.11
N THR A 30 -7.95 -1.83 7.90
CA THR A 30 -7.21 -2.93 7.29
C THR A 30 -6.26 -2.34 6.26
N ALA A 31 -4.96 -2.53 6.47
CA ALA A 31 -3.96 -2.19 5.47
C ALA A 31 -3.94 -3.31 4.41
N PRO A 32 -3.95 -2.98 3.11
CA PRO A 32 -3.93 -3.98 2.05
C PRO A 32 -2.55 -4.64 1.92
N ASP A 33 -2.52 -5.75 1.19
CA ASP A 33 -1.29 -6.38 0.74
C ASP A 33 -0.61 -5.54 -0.35
N ILE A 34 0.67 -5.22 -0.15
CA ILE A 34 1.50 -4.39 -1.03
C ILE A 34 2.59 -5.19 -1.75
N ARG A 35 2.55 -6.53 -1.69
CA ARG A 35 3.44 -7.37 -2.48
C ARG A 35 3.20 -7.09 -3.96
N TRP A 36 4.28 -7.07 -4.74
CA TRP A 36 4.20 -6.75 -6.16
C TRP A 36 3.22 -7.66 -6.92
N GLN A 37 3.22 -8.95 -6.61
CA GLN A 37 2.30 -9.93 -7.20
C GLN A 37 0.83 -9.57 -6.91
N THR A 38 0.54 -9.01 -5.75
CA THR A 38 -0.81 -8.57 -5.37
C THR A 38 -1.18 -7.26 -6.05
N LEU A 39 -0.29 -6.28 -6.05
CA LEU A 39 -0.56 -4.98 -6.67
C LEU A 39 -0.73 -5.05 -8.19
N THR A 40 -0.09 -6.03 -8.85
CA THR A 40 -0.04 -6.11 -10.32
C THR A 40 -0.94 -7.19 -10.93
N ALA A 41 -1.57 -8.06 -10.14
CA ALA A 41 -2.50 -9.03 -10.74
C ALA A 41 -3.79 -8.35 -11.19
N ALA A 42 -4.41 -8.94 -12.21
CA ALA A 42 -5.60 -8.38 -12.85
C ALA A 42 -6.90 -8.69 -12.09
N ASP A 43 -6.83 -9.56 -11.07
CA ASP A 43 -7.95 -10.38 -10.61
C ASP A 43 -8.12 -10.44 -9.07
N HIS A 44 -7.42 -9.60 -8.30
CA HIS A 44 -7.53 -9.53 -6.81
C HIS A 44 -8.84 -8.93 -6.27
N GLY A 45 -9.97 -9.22 -6.92
CA GLY A 45 -11.31 -8.84 -6.47
C GLY A 45 -12.04 -9.92 -5.67
N ALA A 46 -11.38 -10.99 -5.24
CA ALA A 46 -12.05 -12.14 -4.63
C ALA A 46 -11.12 -12.94 -3.69
N THR A 47 -10.71 -12.36 -2.57
CA THR A 47 -10.28 -13.17 -1.42
C THR A 47 -10.97 -12.67 -0.17
N ASP A 48 -11.70 -13.58 0.45
CA ASP A 48 -12.38 -13.52 1.74
C ASP A 48 -13.80 -12.92 1.77
N GLU A 49 -14.71 -13.87 1.87
CA GLU A 49 -16.17 -13.86 1.99
C GLU A 49 -16.80 -13.03 3.13
N HIS A 50 -16.16 -11.94 3.59
CA HIS A 50 -16.69 -11.04 4.63
C HIS A 50 -16.38 -9.55 4.47
N GLU A 51 -15.97 -9.07 3.29
CA GLU A 51 -15.90 -7.63 3.03
C GLU A 51 -16.65 -7.33 1.73
N GLU A 52 -17.62 -6.41 1.80
CA GLU A 52 -18.15 -5.66 0.66
C GLU A 52 -17.00 -4.87 0.02
N ALA A 53 -16.08 -5.56 -0.65
CA ALA A 53 -14.90 -5.00 -1.29
C ALA A 53 -14.96 -5.43 -2.75
N GLY A 54 -15.47 -4.52 -3.57
CA GLY A 54 -15.55 -4.70 -5.02
C GLY A 54 -14.22 -5.11 -5.61
N ALA A 55 -14.30 -5.77 -6.77
CA ALA A 55 -13.21 -5.84 -7.73
C ALA A 55 -12.36 -4.57 -7.65
N MET A 56 -11.02 -4.70 -7.56
CA MET A 56 -10.12 -3.54 -7.48
C MET A 56 -10.70 -2.41 -8.33
N GLU A 57 -11.20 -1.35 -7.68
CA GLU A 57 -11.94 -0.29 -8.38
C GLU A 57 -11.03 0.49 -9.35
N HIS A 58 -9.75 0.13 -9.36
CA HIS A 58 -8.71 0.63 -10.23
C HIS A 58 -8.05 -0.48 -11.05
N PRO A 59 -7.48 -0.14 -12.22
CA PRO A 59 -6.59 -1.04 -12.97
C PRO A 59 -5.42 -1.55 -12.12
N PRO A 60 -4.76 -2.64 -12.52
CA PRO A 60 -3.54 -3.12 -11.86
C PRO A 60 -2.48 -2.03 -11.75
N TYR A 61 -1.68 -2.10 -10.69
CA TYR A 61 -0.55 -1.20 -10.55
C TYR A 61 0.52 -1.51 -11.62
N THR A 62 1.22 -0.44 -11.98
CA THR A 62 2.47 -0.44 -12.73
C THR A 62 3.50 0.25 -11.86
N GLU A 63 4.79 0.19 -12.21
CA GLU A 63 5.79 0.96 -11.47
C GLU A 63 5.44 2.45 -11.43
N ALA A 64 4.98 3.02 -12.54
CA ALA A 64 4.61 4.43 -12.62
C ALA A 64 3.44 4.79 -11.71
N THR A 65 2.38 3.96 -11.71
CA THR A 65 1.20 4.22 -10.88
C THR A 65 1.46 3.92 -9.40
N LEU A 66 2.36 2.98 -9.08
CA LEU A 66 2.78 2.71 -7.70
C LEU A 66 3.65 3.83 -7.14
N LYS A 67 4.61 4.34 -7.93
CA LYS A 67 5.40 5.54 -7.57
C LYS A 67 4.49 6.74 -7.30
N ARG A 68 3.46 6.92 -8.13
CA ARG A 68 2.44 7.95 -7.94
C ARG A 68 1.63 7.73 -6.66
N ALA A 69 1.24 6.50 -6.36
CA ALA A 69 0.52 6.17 -5.13
C ALA A 69 1.35 6.51 -3.88
N ILE A 70 2.64 6.16 -3.87
CA ILE A 70 3.55 6.42 -2.74
C ILE A 70 3.78 7.93 -2.53
N THR A 71 3.96 8.69 -3.62
CA THR A 71 4.37 10.10 -3.53
C THR A 71 3.21 11.09 -3.50
N GLN A 72 2.10 10.76 -4.16
CA GLN A 72 0.93 11.64 -4.33
C GLN A 72 -0.31 11.10 -3.62
N GLY A 73 -0.28 9.86 -3.10
CA GLY A 73 -1.42 9.29 -2.40
C GLY A 73 -2.62 9.04 -3.32
N VAL A 74 -2.39 8.66 -4.58
CA VAL A 74 -3.47 8.36 -5.54
C VAL A 74 -3.27 7.01 -6.23
N ASN A 75 -4.35 6.26 -6.36
CA ASN A 75 -4.38 4.93 -6.97
C ASN A 75 -4.23 5.01 -8.52
N PRO A 76 -4.20 3.87 -9.25
CA PRO A 76 -4.11 3.85 -10.72
C PRO A 76 -5.29 4.54 -11.42
N ALA A 77 -6.49 4.51 -10.85
CA ALA A 77 -7.68 5.21 -11.33
C ALA A 77 -7.65 6.74 -11.07
N GLY A 78 -6.70 7.22 -10.25
CA GLY A 78 -6.56 8.64 -9.90
C GLY A 78 -7.33 9.05 -8.65
N GLU A 79 -7.88 8.09 -7.91
CA GLU A 79 -8.61 8.35 -6.67
C GLU A 79 -7.63 8.42 -5.49
N PRO A 80 -7.93 9.23 -4.46
CA PRO A 80 -7.10 9.29 -3.26
C PRO A 80 -7.03 7.94 -2.53
N LEU A 81 -5.87 7.60 -2.00
CA LEU A 81 -5.71 6.45 -1.11
C LEU A 81 -6.47 6.66 0.21
N ALA A 82 -6.92 5.56 0.81
CA ALA A 82 -7.62 5.60 2.09
C ALA A 82 -6.71 6.13 3.21
N TRP A 83 -7.31 6.88 4.14
CA TRP A 83 -6.64 7.26 5.38
C TRP A 83 -6.31 6.01 6.22
N PRO A 84 -5.13 5.92 6.88
CA PRO A 84 -4.12 6.96 7.10
C PRO A 84 -2.91 6.87 6.15
N MET A 85 -3.05 6.34 4.93
CA MET A 85 -1.91 6.13 4.04
C MET A 85 -1.15 7.45 3.77
N PRO A 86 0.14 7.56 4.14
CA PRO A 86 0.89 8.81 4.01
C PRO A 86 1.38 9.07 2.59
N GLN A 87 1.66 10.34 2.29
CA GLN A 87 2.35 10.77 1.08
C GLN A 87 3.85 10.94 1.39
N TRP A 88 4.68 10.14 0.73
CA TRP A 88 6.12 10.13 0.98
C TRP A 88 6.87 11.09 0.08
N ARG A 89 7.87 11.77 0.64
CA ARG A 89 8.83 12.58 -0.10
C ARG A 89 10.20 11.92 -0.01
N MET A 90 10.71 11.44 -1.13
CA MET A 90 12.03 10.81 -1.26
C MET A 90 12.60 11.10 -2.65
N SER A 91 13.88 10.80 -2.87
CA SER A 91 14.49 10.96 -4.19
C SER A 91 13.95 9.92 -5.17
N ASP A 92 14.11 10.17 -6.47
CA ASP A 92 13.74 9.18 -7.50
C ASP A 92 14.56 7.89 -7.35
N GLU A 93 15.82 7.99 -6.89
CA GLU A 93 16.70 6.85 -6.62
C GLU A 93 16.14 5.99 -5.48
N ASP A 94 15.85 6.60 -4.32
CA ASP A 94 15.26 5.88 -3.18
C ASP A 94 13.91 5.26 -3.53
N LEU A 95 13.11 5.97 -4.34
CA LEU A 95 11.80 5.47 -4.78
C LEU A 95 11.95 4.27 -5.71
N ASN A 96 12.92 4.30 -6.63
CA ASN A 96 13.21 3.15 -7.50
C ASN A 96 13.69 1.95 -6.69
N ASP A 97 14.57 2.16 -5.71
CA ASP A 97 15.05 1.11 -4.82
C ASP A 97 13.92 0.50 -3.98
N LEU A 98 13.00 1.34 -3.49
CA LEU A 98 11.80 0.89 -2.78
C LEU A 98 10.91 0.01 -3.67
N ILE A 99 10.65 0.42 -4.92
CA ILE A 99 9.89 -0.41 -5.88
C ILE A 99 10.63 -1.73 -6.12
N GLY A 100 11.96 -1.69 -6.31
CA GLY A 100 12.79 -2.88 -6.46
C GLY A 100 12.67 -3.83 -5.26
N TYR A 101 12.66 -3.30 -4.03
CA TYR A 101 12.44 -4.10 -2.82
C TYR A 101 11.04 -4.73 -2.80
N LEU A 102 9.98 -3.98 -3.10
CA LEU A 102 8.61 -4.51 -3.13
C LEU A 102 8.42 -5.64 -4.16
N GLN A 103 9.19 -5.61 -5.26
CA GLN A 103 9.23 -6.69 -6.25
C GLN A 103 9.85 -8.00 -5.73
N THR A 104 10.62 -7.94 -4.64
CA THR A 104 11.22 -9.13 -4.01
C THR A 104 10.34 -9.77 -2.93
N LEU A 105 9.24 -9.14 -2.53
CA LEU A 105 8.36 -9.65 -1.48
C LEU A 105 7.49 -10.81 -1.98
N GLU A 106 7.35 -11.84 -1.13
CA GLU A 106 6.59 -13.07 -1.38
C GLU A 106 5.52 -13.31 -0.32
#